data_AF-A0A257JX19-F1
#
_entry.id   AF-A0A257JX19-F1
#
_cell.length_a   1.000
_cell.length_b   1.000
_cell.length_c   1.000
_cell.angle_alpha   90.00
_cell.angle_beta   90.00
_cell.angle_gamma   90.00
#
_symmetry.space_group_name_H-M   'P 1'
#
loop_
_entity.id
_entity.type
_entity.pdbx_description
1 polymer ?
#
loop_
_entity_poly.entity_id
_entity_poly.type
_entity_poly.pdbx_seq_one_letter_code
_entity_poly.pdbx_strand_id
1 'polypeptide(L)'
;MKKIALLLLLIVPTIGKAQNPNDIVDRITMIQFIVDNPNGQLVYRQTKNWCVDFLSFTDNQQDVMDKLFNAQYIDIAVAYKAYAEDHSPVALASLIDVTVKQEFYFRRLLTPTQLDNYRAKFIEASEAPDDAKNKALLALFFSDEVLTQYSTKE
;
A
#
# COMPACT_ATOMS: atom_id res chain seq x y z
N MET A 1 54.49 -23.11 17.97
CA MET A 1 53.61 -23.50 19.10
C MET A 1 52.33 -22.68 19.05
N LYS A 2 51.18 -23.38 19.07
CA LYS A 2 49.85 -22.98 19.57
C LYS A 2 49.20 -21.74 18.89
N LYS A 3 48.15 -21.89 18.07
CA LYS A 3 46.70 -22.17 18.34
C LYS A 3 45.94 -20.96 17.72
N ILE A 4 45.37 -21.07 16.52
CA ILE A 4 43.98 -21.43 16.24
C ILE A 4 42.98 -20.66 17.12
N ALA A 5 42.28 -19.70 16.52
CA ALA A 5 40.87 -19.38 16.77
C ALA A 5 40.37 -18.52 15.58
N LEU A 6 39.79 -19.14 14.57
CA LEU A 6 38.33 -19.21 14.39
C LEU A 6 37.72 -17.85 13.99
N LEU A 7 38.00 -17.40 12.77
CA LEU A 7 37.04 -16.59 12.02
C LEU A 7 36.32 -17.53 11.04
N LEU A 8 35.34 -18.25 11.60
CA LEU A 8 34.17 -18.64 10.83
C LEU A 8 33.48 -17.33 10.43
N LEU A 9 33.93 -16.76 9.30
CA LEU A 9 33.09 -15.90 8.48
C LEU A 9 31.93 -16.78 8.07
N LEU A 10 30.88 -16.69 8.89
CA LEU A 10 29.53 -17.12 8.55
C LEU A 10 29.27 -16.61 7.14
N ILE A 11 29.34 -17.54 6.21
CA ILE A 11 28.50 -17.54 5.02
C ILE A 11 27.09 -17.61 5.58
N VAL A 12 26.58 -16.47 6.06
CA VAL A 12 25.15 -16.30 6.21
C VAL A 12 24.66 -16.48 4.79
N PRO A 13 23.85 -17.51 4.50
CA PRO A 13 23.17 -17.52 3.23
C PRO A 13 22.39 -16.21 3.25
N THR A 14 22.74 -15.29 2.36
CA THR A 14 21.84 -14.24 1.94
C THR A 14 20.69 -14.96 1.24
N ILE A 15 19.87 -15.63 2.06
CA ILE A 15 18.48 -15.91 1.76
C ILE A 15 17.98 -14.52 1.41
N GLY A 16 17.76 -14.31 0.11
CA GLY A 16 17.21 -13.06 -0.38
C GLY A 16 16.05 -12.73 0.52
N LYS A 17 16.17 -11.63 1.27
CA LYS A 17 14.97 -10.89 1.62
C LYS A 17 14.37 -10.61 0.27
N ALA A 18 13.30 -11.31 -0.09
CA ALA A 18 12.37 -10.78 -1.06
C ALA A 18 12.19 -9.31 -0.63
N GLN A 19 12.61 -8.36 -1.48
CA GLN A 19 12.31 -6.96 -1.24
C GLN A 19 10.83 -6.94 -0.90
N ASN A 20 10.49 -6.55 0.32
CA ASN A 20 9.11 -6.57 0.75
C ASN A 20 8.38 -5.65 -0.25
N PRO A 21 7.48 -6.17 -1.10
CA PRO A 21 6.86 -5.36 -2.13
C PRO A 21 5.88 -4.33 -1.53
N ASN A 22 5.81 -4.26 -0.20
CA ASN A 22 5.11 -3.27 0.62
C ASN A 22 6.07 -2.24 1.26
N ASP A 23 7.21 -1.93 0.65
CA ASP A 23 8.09 -0.87 1.16
C ASP A 23 7.32 0.47 1.16
N ILE A 24 7.43 1.21 2.26
CA ILE A 24 6.89 2.56 2.37
C ILE A 24 7.39 3.46 1.23
N VAL A 25 8.60 3.20 0.73
CA VAL A 25 9.18 3.88 -0.43
C VAL A 25 8.35 3.70 -1.70
N ASP A 26 7.91 2.47 -2.02
CA ASP A 26 7.09 2.19 -3.20
C ASP A 26 5.72 2.88 -3.10
N ARG A 27 5.14 2.90 -1.89
CA ARG A 27 3.88 3.60 -1.61
C ARG A 27 4.01 5.10 -1.79
N ILE A 28 5.04 5.73 -1.22
CA ILE A 28 5.32 7.15 -1.42
C ILE A 28 5.56 7.46 -2.90
N THR A 29 6.31 6.62 -3.60
CA THR A 29 6.62 6.81 -5.03
C THR A 29 5.35 6.75 -5.89
N MET A 30 4.44 5.80 -5.60
CA MET A 30 3.15 5.71 -6.29
C MET A 30 2.26 6.92 -5.98
N ILE A 31 2.21 7.33 -4.72
CA ILE A 31 1.44 8.52 -4.30
C ILE A 31 1.99 9.77 -5.00
N GLN A 32 3.31 9.95 -5.03
CA GLN A 32 3.97 11.04 -5.74
C GLN A 32 3.58 11.05 -7.22
N PHE A 33 3.75 9.92 -7.91
CA PHE A 33 3.41 9.79 -9.33
C PHE A 33 1.96 10.22 -9.61
N ILE A 34 1.03 9.84 -8.73
CA ILE A 34 -0.39 10.17 -8.87
C ILE A 34 -0.64 11.66 -8.56
N VAL A 35 -0.09 12.19 -7.47
CA VAL A 35 -0.36 13.58 -7.04
C VAL A 35 0.26 14.59 -8.00
N ASP A 36 1.44 14.30 -8.55
CA ASP A 36 2.13 15.16 -9.52
C ASP A 36 1.52 15.07 -10.93
N ASN A 37 0.63 14.10 -11.18
CA ASN A 37 -0.07 13.99 -12.46
C ASN A 37 -1.14 15.10 -12.60
N PRO A 38 -1.21 15.80 -13.76
CA PRO A 38 -2.24 16.81 -14.00
C PRO A 38 -3.68 16.32 -13.84
N ASN A 39 -3.91 15.01 -14.03
CA ASN A 39 -5.18 14.33 -13.85
C ASN A 39 -5.16 13.37 -12.66
N GLY A 40 -4.37 13.68 -11.63
CA GLY A 40 -4.09 12.78 -10.51
C GLY A 40 -5.32 12.15 -9.86
N GLN A 41 -6.40 12.92 -9.68
CA GLN A 41 -7.65 12.39 -9.13
C GLN A 41 -8.26 11.28 -10.00
N LEU A 42 -8.30 11.51 -11.31
CA LEU A 42 -8.83 10.55 -12.27
C LEU A 42 -7.94 9.29 -12.30
N VAL A 43 -6.61 9.48 -12.36
CA VAL A 43 -5.63 8.39 -12.35
C VAL A 43 -5.78 7.56 -11.07
N TYR A 44 -5.84 8.21 -9.90
CA TYR A 44 -6.02 7.52 -8.61
C TYR A 44 -7.29 6.66 -8.61
N ARG A 45 -8.43 7.23 -8.98
CA ARG A 45 -9.70 6.50 -9.02
C ARG A 45 -9.63 5.31 -9.98
N GLN A 46 -9.13 5.53 -11.19
CA GLN A 46 -9.03 4.47 -12.20
C GLN A 46 -8.08 3.35 -11.76
N THR A 47 -6.92 3.67 -11.19
CA THR A 47 -5.99 2.67 -10.67
C THR A 47 -6.60 1.91 -9.50
N LYS A 48 -7.26 2.58 -8.55
CA LYS A 48 -7.93 1.90 -7.42
C LYS A 48 -9.00 0.94 -7.94
N ASN A 49 -9.87 1.38 -8.86
CA ASN A 49 -10.90 0.52 -9.47
C ASN A 49 -10.30 -0.67 -10.23
N TRP A 50 -9.26 -0.43 -11.03
CA TRP A 50 -8.57 -1.49 -11.75
C TRP A 50 -7.99 -2.53 -10.79
N CYS A 51 -7.36 -2.11 -9.70
CA CYS A 51 -6.81 -3.01 -8.70
C CYS A 51 -7.87 -3.89 -8.05
N VAL A 52 -9.12 -3.42 -7.88
CA VAL A 52 -10.17 -4.11 -7.12
C VAL A 52 -11.32 -4.69 -7.96
N ASP A 53 -11.20 -4.67 -9.29
CA ASP A 53 -12.23 -5.20 -10.20
C ASP A 53 -12.64 -6.66 -9.91
N PHE A 54 -11.72 -7.45 -9.34
CA PHE A 54 -11.92 -8.85 -8.95
C PHE A 54 -12.93 -9.01 -7.80
N LEU A 55 -13.26 -7.94 -7.07
CA LEU A 55 -14.22 -7.96 -5.97
C LEU A 55 -15.69 -7.92 -6.43
N SER A 56 -15.94 -7.73 -7.74
CA SER A 56 -17.28 -7.76 -8.36
C SER A 56 -18.33 -6.95 -7.58
N PHE A 57 -18.19 -5.63 -7.59
CA PHE A 57 -19.13 -4.74 -6.91
C PHE A 57 -20.49 -4.68 -7.62
N THR A 58 -21.56 -4.49 -6.84
CA THR A 58 -22.86 -4.06 -7.41
C THR A 58 -22.79 -2.61 -7.87
N ASP A 59 -23.67 -2.18 -8.78
CA ASP A 59 -23.70 -0.78 -9.27
C ASP A 59 -23.79 0.24 -8.12
N ASN A 60 -24.67 -0.01 -7.14
CA ASN A 60 -24.80 0.84 -5.95
C ASN A 60 -23.52 0.88 -5.11
N GLN A 61 -22.80 -0.25 -4.99
CA GLN A 61 -21.54 -0.31 -4.27
C GLN A 61 -20.43 0.42 -5.04
N GLN A 62 -20.40 0.29 -6.37
CA GLN A 62 -19.44 0.97 -7.24
C GLN A 62 -19.54 2.50 -7.12
N ASP A 63 -20.76 3.04 -7.11
CA ASP A 63 -20.98 4.48 -6.91
C ASP A 63 -20.43 4.99 -5.57
N VAL A 64 -20.53 4.18 -4.51
CA VAL A 64 -19.99 4.50 -3.18
C VAL A 64 -18.46 4.40 -3.19
N MET A 65 -17.90 3.38 -3.84
CA MET A 65 -16.45 3.21 -3.98
C MET A 65 -15.81 4.36 -4.77
N ASP A 66 -16.42 4.80 -5.85
CA ASP A 66 -15.93 5.93 -6.64
C ASP A 66 -15.90 7.23 -5.82
N LYS A 67 -16.94 7.48 -5.02
CA LYS A 67 -16.96 8.62 -4.09
C LYS A 67 -15.88 8.50 -3.03
N LEU A 68 -15.70 7.32 -2.46
CA LEU A 68 -14.63 7.04 -1.51
C LEU A 68 -13.26 7.32 -2.13
N PHE A 69 -12.95 6.76 -3.29
CA PHE A 69 -11.65 6.93 -3.94
C PHE A 69 -11.38 8.38 -4.34
N ASN A 70 -12.40 9.13 -4.78
CA ASN A 70 -12.25 10.57 -5.03
C ASN A 70 -11.91 11.34 -3.74
N ALA A 71 -12.54 11.02 -2.61
CA ALA A 71 -12.24 11.64 -1.32
C ALA A 71 -10.85 11.25 -0.81
N GLN A 72 -10.49 9.97 -0.96
CA GLN A 72 -9.17 9.46 -0.58
C GLN A 72 -8.03 10.22 -1.28
N TYR A 73 -8.19 10.50 -2.59
CA TYR A 73 -7.22 11.30 -3.34
C TYR A 73 -7.02 12.71 -2.74
N ILE A 74 -8.11 13.38 -2.34
CA ILE A 74 -8.02 14.75 -1.79
C ILE A 74 -7.16 14.75 -0.52
N ASP A 75 -7.46 13.84 0.41
CA ASP A 75 -6.73 13.73 1.68
C ASP A 75 -5.27 13.32 1.47
N ILE A 76 -5.00 12.35 0.59
CA ILE A 76 -3.63 11.92 0.23
C ILE A 76 -2.87 13.09 -0.38
N ALA A 77 -3.46 13.83 -1.31
CA ALA A 77 -2.80 14.93 -1.98
C ALA A 77 -2.42 16.05 -1.00
N VAL A 78 -3.27 16.35 -0.02
CA VAL A 78 -2.97 17.31 1.06
C VAL A 78 -1.81 16.79 1.92
N ALA A 79 -1.89 15.55 2.40
CA ALA A 79 -0.86 14.99 3.27
C ALA A 79 0.49 14.83 2.54
N TYR A 80 0.47 14.42 1.28
CA TYR A 80 1.67 14.29 0.46
C TYR A 80 2.33 15.64 0.21
N LYS A 81 1.56 16.69 -0.11
CA LYS A 81 2.12 18.04 -0.29
C LYS A 81 2.81 18.55 0.97
N ALA A 82 2.21 18.33 2.15
CA ALA A 82 2.85 18.66 3.42
C ALA A 82 4.16 17.88 3.64
N TYR A 83 4.18 16.58 3.29
CA TYR A 83 5.41 15.79 3.33
C TYR A 83 6.45 16.24 2.30
N ALA A 84 6.05 16.63 1.10
CA ALA A 84 6.95 17.07 0.04
C ALA A 84 7.58 18.45 0.34
N GLU A 85 6.91 19.28 1.14
CA GLU A 85 7.43 20.59 1.55
C GLU A 85 8.46 20.50 2.68
N ASP A 86 8.17 19.69 3.70
CA ASP A 86 8.97 19.63 4.93
C ASP A 86 9.93 18.42 4.98
N HIS A 87 9.64 17.36 4.22
CA HIS A 87 10.33 16.06 4.26
C HIS A 87 10.53 15.48 5.67
N SER A 88 9.73 15.94 6.64
CA SER A 88 9.91 15.58 8.04
C SER A 88 9.31 14.21 8.37
N PRO A 89 9.85 13.51 9.39
CA PRO A 89 9.27 12.27 9.88
C PRO A 89 7.82 12.42 10.36
N VAL A 90 7.43 13.62 10.83
CA VAL A 90 6.07 13.91 11.31
C VAL A 90 5.09 13.99 10.14
N ALA A 91 5.47 14.69 9.06
CA ALA A 91 4.65 14.77 7.86
C ALA A 91 4.54 13.39 7.17
N LEU A 92 5.62 12.61 7.15
CA LEU A 92 5.59 11.23 6.67
C LEU A 92 4.63 10.34 7.49
N ALA A 93 4.72 10.41 8.82
CA ALA A 93 3.82 9.66 9.69
C ALA A 93 2.36 10.05 9.47
N SER A 94 2.08 11.34 9.24
CA SER A 94 0.73 11.83 8.94
C SER A 94 0.22 11.32 7.60
N LEU A 95 1.06 11.28 6.56
CA LEU A 95 0.72 10.69 5.26
C LEU A 95 0.39 9.19 5.40
N ILE A 96 1.19 8.46 6.17
CA ILE A 96 0.95 7.03 6.44
C ILE A 96 -0.40 6.85 7.16
N ASP A 97 -0.65 7.62 8.23
CA ASP A 97 -1.90 7.55 9.00
C ASP A 97 -3.13 7.80 8.12
N VAL A 98 -3.06 8.80 7.24
CA VAL A 98 -4.12 9.07 6.26
C VAL A 98 -4.38 7.85 5.39
N THR A 99 -3.35 7.23 4.81
CA THR A 99 -3.52 6.07 3.94
C THR A 99 -4.05 4.84 4.67
N VAL A 100 -3.65 4.62 5.93
CA VAL A 100 -4.16 3.54 6.79
C VAL A 100 -5.63 3.74 7.14
N LYS A 101 -6.01 4.96 7.53
CA LYS A 101 -7.39 5.30 7.85
C LYS A 101 -8.32 5.09 6.64
N GLN A 102 -7.85 5.47 5.45
CA GLN A 102 -8.56 5.27 4.20
C GLN A 102 -8.76 3.80 3.84
N GLU A 103 -7.76 2.96 4.10
CA GLU A 103 -7.89 1.51 3.95
C GLU A 103 -9.01 0.96 4.84
N PHE A 104 -9.10 1.39 6.10
CA PHE A 104 -10.19 0.97 6.98
C PHE A 104 -11.56 1.40 6.44
N TYR A 105 -11.68 2.59 5.87
CA TYR A 105 -12.93 3.03 5.23
C TYR A 105 -13.30 2.16 4.02
N PHE A 106 -12.32 1.80 3.19
CA PHE A 106 -12.53 0.89 2.07
C PHE A 106 -13.00 -0.49 2.52
N ARG A 107 -12.28 -1.11 3.47
CA ARG A 107 -12.60 -2.46 3.95
C ARG A 107 -13.98 -2.57 4.60
N ARG A 108 -14.45 -1.51 5.26
CA ARG A 108 -15.80 -1.46 5.86
C ARG A 108 -16.93 -1.51 4.83
N LEU A 109 -16.66 -1.17 3.58
CA LEU A 109 -17.63 -1.25 2.48
C LEU A 109 -17.65 -2.61 1.80
N LEU A 110 -16.73 -3.51 2.15
CA LEU A 110 -16.68 -4.86 1.60
C LEU A 110 -17.61 -5.80 2.37
N THR A 111 -18.27 -6.69 1.65
CA THR A 111 -18.90 -7.86 2.27
C THR A 111 -17.83 -8.81 2.83
N PRO A 112 -18.17 -9.72 3.76
CA PRO A 112 -17.21 -10.70 4.27
C PRO A 112 -16.51 -11.48 3.16
N THR A 113 -17.27 -11.95 2.15
CA THR A 113 -16.71 -12.67 0.99
C THR A 113 -15.76 -11.81 0.16
N GLN A 114 -16.09 -10.54 -0.06
CA GLN A 114 -15.20 -9.62 -0.77
C GLN A 114 -13.92 -9.34 0.04
N LEU A 115 -14.02 -9.20 1.36
CA LEU A 115 -12.84 -9.01 2.21
C LEU A 115 -11.92 -10.24 2.18
N ASP A 116 -12.47 -11.45 2.15
CA ASP A 116 -11.67 -12.67 2.02
C ASP A 116 -11.01 -12.79 0.65
N ASN A 117 -11.73 -12.48 -0.44
CA ASN A 117 -11.15 -12.41 -1.78
C ASN A 117 -10.03 -11.36 -1.85
N TYR A 118 -10.25 -10.20 -1.22
CA TYR A 118 -9.27 -9.13 -1.15
C TYR A 118 -7.97 -9.57 -0.47
N ARG A 119 -8.08 -10.26 0.68
CA ARG A 119 -6.94 -10.85 1.39
C ARG A 119 -6.21 -11.90 0.54
N ALA A 120 -6.95 -12.78 -0.12
CA ALA A 120 -6.38 -13.78 -1.01
C ALA A 120 -5.60 -13.12 -2.15
N LYS A 121 -6.14 -12.04 -2.73
CA LYS A 121 -5.46 -11.31 -3.81
C LYS A 121 -4.17 -10.66 -3.36
N PHE A 122 -4.08 -10.21 -2.12
CA PHE A 122 -2.85 -9.68 -1.54
C PHE A 122 -1.73 -10.74 -1.46
N ILE A 123 -2.08 -11.98 -1.17
CA ILE A 123 -1.13 -13.11 -1.15
C ILE A 123 -0.66 -13.40 -2.58
N GLU A 124 -1.58 -13.51 -3.53
CA GLU A 124 -1.21 -13.70 -4.94
C GLU A 124 -0.32 -12.56 -5.46
N ALA A 125 -0.62 -11.32 -5.10
CA ALA A 125 0.13 -10.16 -5.56
C ALA A 125 1.56 -10.14 -5.00
N SER A 126 1.76 -10.56 -3.76
CA SER A 126 3.10 -10.59 -3.15
C SER A 126 4.00 -11.67 -3.75
N GLU A 127 3.42 -12.73 -4.34
CA GLU A 127 4.14 -13.79 -5.06
C GLU A 127 4.51 -13.38 -6.49
N ALA A 128 3.83 -12.39 -7.07
CA ALA A 128 4.06 -11.88 -8.43
C ALA A 128 4.09 -10.34 -8.50
N PRO A 129 5.05 -9.68 -7.81
CA PRO A 129 5.07 -8.22 -7.67
C PRO A 129 5.47 -7.46 -8.94
N ASP A 130 6.03 -8.14 -9.94
CA ASP A 130 6.43 -7.52 -11.22
C ASP A 130 5.23 -7.18 -12.12
N ASP A 131 4.07 -7.79 -11.86
CA ASP A 131 2.84 -7.43 -12.54
C ASP A 131 2.38 -6.03 -12.10
N ALA A 132 2.08 -5.15 -13.06
CA ALA A 132 1.76 -3.76 -12.78
C ALA A 132 0.52 -3.59 -11.89
N LYS A 133 -0.45 -4.50 -11.99
CA LYS A 133 -1.68 -4.46 -11.17
C LYS A 133 -1.38 -4.88 -9.75
N ASN A 134 -0.59 -5.94 -9.59
CA ASN A 134 -0.13 -6.39 -8.29
C ASN A 134 0.72 -5.32 -7.61
N LYS A 135 1.67 -4.71 -8.33
CA LYS A 135 2.46 -3.59 -7.80
C LYS A 135 1.58 -2.42 -7.36
N ALA A 136 0.59 -2.05 -8.16
CA ALA A 136 -0.35 -0.99 -7.81
C ALA A 136 -1.22 -1.35 -6.60
N LEU A 137 -1.67 -2.61 -6.49
CA LEU A 137 -2.40 -3.11 -5.33
C LEU A 137 -1.54 -2.99 -4.06
N LEU A 138 -0.33 -3.54 -4.08
CA LEU A 138 0.59 -3.53 -2.94
C LEU A 138 1.00 -2.10 -2.53
N ALA A 139 1.07 -1.17 -3.49
CA ALA A 139 1.40 0.23 -3.23
C ALA A 139 0.21 1.09 -2.77
N LEU A 140 -1.03 0.84 -3.23
CA LEU A 140 -2.18 1.73 -2.96
C LEU A 140 -3.18 1.19 -1.92
N PHE A 141 -2.97 -0.04 -1.48
CA PHE A 141 -3.82 -0.76 -0.55
C PHE A 141 -2.96 -1.46 0.50
N PHE A 142 -3.55 -2.11 1.50
CA PHE A 142 -2.82 -2.73 2.59
C PHE A 142 -3.24 -4.19 2.79
N SER A 143 -2.27 -5.05 3.14
CA SER A 143 -2.55 -6.34 3.74
C SER A 143 -2.85 -6.19 5.24
N ASP A 144 -3.38 -7.25 5.86
CA ASP A 144 -3.66 -7.27 7.31
C ASP A 144 -2.37 -7.09 8.13
N GLU A 145 -1.27 -7.67 7.66
CA GLU A 145 0.05 -7.53 8.29
C GLU A 145 0.53 -6.07 8.26
N VAL A 146 0.44 -5.43 7.09
CA VAL A 146 0.89 -4.04 6.91
C VAL A 146 0.00 -3.08 7.72
N LEU A 147 -1.32 -3.32 7.75
CA LEU A 147 -2.20 -2.57 8.64
C LEU A 147 -1.78 -2.68 10.10
N THR A 148 -1.49 -3.89 10.59
CA THR A 148 -1.06 -4.11 11.98
C THR A 148 0.24 -3.37 12.31
N GLN A 149 1.16 -3.28 11.35
CA GLN A 149 2.44 -2.57 11.51
C GLN A 149 2.24 -1.05 11.66
N TYR A 150 1.25 -0.47 10.97
CA TYR A 150 1.03 0.99 10.97
C TYR A 150 -0.11 1.45 11.90
N SER A 151 -1.08 0.58 12.21
CA SER A 151 -2.13 0.83 13.19
C SER A 151 -1.59 0.62 14.61
N THR A 152 -0.69 1.49 15.05
CA THR A 152 -0.09 1.42 16.39
C THR A 152 -1.07 1.73 17.54
N LYS A 153 -2.37 1.91 17.26
CA LYS A 153 -3.45 2.16 18.23
C LYS A 153 -4.78 1.62 17.69
N GLU A 154 -5.34 0.60 18.34
CA GLU A 154 -6.80 0.57 18.55
C GLU A 154 -7.15 1.49 19.72
#